data_AF-A0A8S0FQJ2-F1
#
_entry.id   AF-A0A8S0FQJ2-F1
#
_cell.length_a   1.000
_cell.length_b   1.000
_cell.length_c   1.000
_cell.angle_alpha   90.00
_cell.angle_beta   90.00
_cell.angle_gamma   90.00
#
_symmetry.space_group_name_H-M   'P 1'
#
loop_
_entity.id
_entity.type
_entity.pdbx_description
1 polymer ?
#
loop_
_entity_poly.entity_id
_entity_poly.type
_entity_poly.pdbx_seq_one_letter_code
_entity_poly.pdbx_strand_id
1 'polypeptide(L)'
;MHEMDNETRKSLIAGHMTEIMQLLNLDLADDSLMETPHRIAKMYVDEIFSGLDYANFPKITLIENKMKVDEMVTVRDITLTSTCEHHFVTIDGKATVAYIPKDSVIGLSKINRIVQFFAQRPQVQENFINV
;
A
#
# COMPACT_ATOMS: atom_id res chain seq x y z
N MET A 1 7.13 17.16 19.45
CA MET A 1 6.19 17.36 18.33
C MET A 1 4.97 16.52 18.62
N HIS A 2 3.79 17.13 18.71
CA HIS A 2 2.56 16.36 18.84
C HIS A 2 2.24 15.80 17.44
N GLU A 3 2.38 14.48 17.26
CA GLU A 3 1.90 13.84 16.03
C GLU A 3 0.38 14.02 15.94
N MET A 4 -0.07 14.54 14.80
CA MET A 4 -1.49 14.75 14.51
C MET A 4 -2.17 13.40 14.24
N ASP A 5 -3.29 13.13 14.91
CA ASP A 5 -3.99 11.86 14.80
C ASP A 5 -4.64 11.65 13.42
N ASN A 6 -4.95 10.39 13.08
CA ASN A 6 -5.50 10.02 11.77
C ASN A 6 -6.86 10.65 11.48
N GLU A 7 -7.71 10.86 12.49
CA GLU A 7 -9.02 11.48 12.28
C GLU A 7 -8.87 12.95 11.93
N THR A 8 -7.97 13.66 12.61
CA THR A 8 -7.61 15.03 12.24
C THR A 8 -7.02 15.09 10.83
N ARG A 9 -6.09 14.18 10.47
CA ARG A 9 -5.54 14.12 9.10
C ARG A 9 -6.61 13.89 8.05
N LYS A 10 -7.52 12.94 8.27
CA LYS A 10 -8.63 12.63 7.34
C LYS A 10 -9.58 13.82 7.19
N SER A 11 -9.93 14.49 8.29
CA SER A 11 -10.78 15.68 8.25
C SER A 11 -10.17 16.81 7.41
N LEU A 12 -8.87 17.08 7.58
CA LEU A 12 -8.16 18.10 6.80
C LEU A 12 -8.06 17.73 5.31
N ILE A 13 -7.72 16.47 5.00
CA ILE A 13 -7.66 16.00 3.61
C ILE A 13 -9.04 16.07 2.95
N ALA A 14 -10.11 15.66 3.64
CA ALA A 14 -11.47 15.75 3.13
C ALA A 14 -11.84 17.21 2.83
N GLY A 15 -11.48 18.15 3.71
CA GLY A 15 -11.65 19.59 3.47
C GLY A 15 -10.98 20.05 2.17
N HIS A 16 -9.72 19.68 1.94
CA HIS A 16 -9.03 20.00 0.68
C HIS A 16 -9.64 19.32 -0.54
N MET A 17 -10.12 18.08 -0.42
CA MET A 17 -10.79 17.40 -1.52
C MET A 17 -12.14 18.04 -1.88
N THR A 18 -12.88 18.55 -0.88
CA THR A 18 -14.08 19.36 -1.11
C THR A 18 -13.77 20.57 -1.99
N GLU A 19 -12.73 21.34 -1.63
CA GLU A 19 -12.30 22.51 -2.42
C GLU A 19 -11.88 22.11 -3.85
N ILE A 20 -11.11 21.03 -4.00
CA ILE A 20 -10.69 20.53 -5.32
C ILE A 20 -11.91 20.15 -6.17
N MET A 21 -12.90 19.46 -5.60
CA MET A 21 -14.11 19.06 -6.33
C MET A 21 -14.95 20.28 -6.75
N GLN A 22 -15.04 21.31 -5.90
CA GLN A 22 -15.71 22.56 -6.24
C GLN A 22 -14.99 23.32 -7.37
N LEU A 23 -13.65 23.33 -7.36
CA LEU A 23 -12.84 23.91 -8.44
C LEU A 23 -13.04 23.17 -9.78
N LEU A 24 -13.46 21.91 -9.74
CA LEU A 24 -13.85 21.12 -10.91
C LEU A 24 -15.34 21.32 -11.31
N ASN A 25 -16.06 22.23 -10.63
CA ASN A 25 -17.49 22.49 -10.81
C ASN A 25 -18.39 21.26 -10.57
N LEU A 26 -18.00 20.37 -9.65
CA LEU A 26 -18.83 19.24 -9.23
C LEU A 26 -19.85 19.71 -8.18
N ASP A 27 -21.11 19.31 -8.35
CA ASP A 27 -22.18 19.60 -7.39
C ASP A 27 -22.10 18.64 -6.20
N LEU A 28 -21.59 19.12 -5.07
CA LEU A 28 -21.50 18.33 -3.84
C LEU A 28 -22.82 18.20 -3.08
N ALA A 29 -23.91 18.81 -3.57
CA ALA A 29 -25.25 18.52 -3.07
C ALA A 29 -25.83 17.21 -3.64
N ASP A 30 -25.23 16.68 -4.72
CA ASP A 30 -25.54 15.35 -5.25
C ASP A 30 -25.21 14.26 -4.22
N ASP A 31 -26.16 13.34 -4.00
CA ASP A 31 -26.06 12.31 -2.97
C ASP A 31 -24.91 11.31 -3.25
N SER A 32 -24.57 11.10 -4.52
CA SER A 32 -23.42 10.28 -4.92
C SER A 32 -22.10 10.95 -4.57
N LEU A 33 -22.02 12.28 -4.73
CA LEU A 33 -20.78 13.04 -4.60
C LEU A 33 -20.51 13.56 -3.19
N MET A 34 -21.53 13.82 -2.38
CA MET A 34 -21.45 14.41 -1.04
C MET A 34 -20.40 13.73 -0.14
N GLU A 35 -20.33 12.40 -0.16
CA GLU A 35 -19.40 11.62 0.67
C GLU A 35 -18.03 11.34 0.00
N THR A 36 -17.82 11.79 -1.24
CA THR A 36 -16.58 11.54 -1.99
C THR A 36 -15.33 12.10 -1.30
N PRO A 37 -15.33 13.35 -0.77
CA PRO A 37 -14.16 13.88 -0.07
C PRO A 37 -13.73 13.02 1.12
N HIS A 38 -14.70 12.52 1.89
CA HIS A 38 -14.44 11.63 3.01
C HIS A 38 -13.89 10.27 2.55
N ARG A 39 -14.48 9.68 1.49
CA ARG A 39 -13.98 8.43 0.91
C ARG A 39 -12.53 8.55 0.43
N ILE A 40 -12.17 9.65 -0.24
CA ILE A 40 -10.80 9.89 -0.71
C ILE A 40 -9.85 10.04 0.48
N ALA A 41 -10.23 10.81 1.50
CA ALA A 41 -9.41 10.98 2.70
C ALA A 41 -9.16 9.66 3.44
N LYS A 42 -10.20 8.85 3.63
CA LYS A 42 -10.10 7.51 4.21
C LYS A 42 -9.19 6.61 3.36
N MET A 43 -9.38 6.61 2.04
CA MET A 43 -8.57 5.83 1.11
C MET A 43 -7.08 6.21 1.22
N TYR A 44 -6.75 7.50 1.26
CA TYR A 44 -5.35 7.94 1.39
C TYR A 44 -4.73 7.61 2.74
N VAL A 45 -5.44 7.78 3.85
CA VAL A 45 -4.86 7.62 5.19
C VAL A 45 -4.82 6.16 5.64
N ASP A 46 -5.90 5.41 5.39
CA ASP A 46 -6.12 4.09 5.99
C ASP A 46 -5.93 2.94 4.96
N GLU A 47 -5.88 3.22 3.66
CA GLU A 47 -5.88 2.19 2.61
C GLU A 47 -4.64 2.25 1.71
N ILE A 48 -4.66 3.04 0.64
CA ILE A 48 -3.69 2.94 -0.46
C ILE A 48 -2.28 3.42 -0.10
N PHE A 49 -2.13 4.18 1.00
CA PHE A 49 -0.85 4.61 1.54
C PHE A 49 -0.56 4.04 2.94
N SER A 50 -1.30 3.01 3.35
CA SER A 50 -1.13 2.35 4.66
C SER A 50 0.28 1.80 4.88
N GLY A 51 1.02 1.50 3.81
CA GLY A 51 2.40 1.04 3.83
C GLY A 51 3.42 2.10 4.26
N LEU A 52 3.05 3.38 4.33
CA LEU A 52 3.91 4.44 4.88
C LEU A 52 4.10 4.30 6.40
N ASP A 53 3.14 3.70 7.09
CA ASP A 53 3.21 3.44 8.52
C ASP A 53 3.70 2.01 8.80
N TYR A 54 4.87 1.89 9.40
CA TYR A 54 5.44 0.59 9.78
C TYR A 54 4.66 -0.14 10.88
N ALA A 55 3.72 0.52 11.57
CA ALA A 55 2.76 -0.19 12.42
C ALA A 55 1.92 -1.20 11.63
N ASN A 56 1.76 -1.00 10.32
CA ASN A 56 1.07 -1.92 9.40
C ASN A 56 1.99 -3.01 8.82
N PHE A 57 3.28 -3.05 9.21
CA PHE A 57 4.20 -4.05 8.68
C PHE A 57 3.74 -5.46 9.06
N PRO A 58 3.73 -6.43 8.11
CA PRO A 58 3.18 -7.74 8.38
C PRO A 58 4.01 -8.51 9.42
N LYS A 59 3.33 -9.16 10.36
CA LYS A 59 3.98 -10.12 11.27
C LYS A 59 4.65 -11.23 10.48
N ILE A 60 5.97 -11.27 10.53
CA ILE A 60 6.81 -12.27 9.85
C ILE A 60 6.85 -13.55 10.67
N THR A 61 6.77 -14.68 9.96
CA THR A 61 6.99 -16.01 10.54
C THR A 61 8.03 -16.73 9.69
N LEU A 62 9.09 -17.16 10.35
CA LEU A 62 10.17 -17.95 9.80
C LEU A 62 10.11 -19.35 10.39
N ILE A 63 10.44 -20.35 9.58
CA ILE A 63 10.60 -21.75 10.01
C ILE A 63 12.05 -22.12 9.78
N GLU A 64 12.67 -22.81 10.72
CA GLU A 64 14.03 -23.34 10.55
C GLU A 64 14.12 -24.22 9.29
N ASN A 65 15.19 -24.05 8.50
CA ASN A 65 15.42 -24.80 7.27
C ASN A 65 15.95 -26.22 7.55
N LYS A 66 15.17 -27.03 8.29
CA LYS A 66 15.54 -28.41 8.66
C LYS A 66 15.70 -29.33 7.45
N MET A 67 14.98 -29.02 6.38
CA MET A 67 15.04 -29.74 5.11
C MET A 67 16.29 -29.41 4.29
N LYS A 68 17.11 -28.43 4.75
CA LYS A 68 18.31 -27.94 4.06
C LYS A 68 18.02 -27.59 2.60
N VAL A 69 16.90 -26.91 2.36
CA VAL A 69 16.56 -26.40 1.03
C VAL A 69 17.67 -25.42 0.62
N ASP A 70 18.42 -25.79 -0.39
CA ASP A 70 19.50 -25.02 -1.03
C ASP A 70 19.15 -24.58 -2.46
N GLU A 71 17.95 -24.96 -2.91
CA GLU A 71 17.36 -24.55 -4.17
C GLU A 71 16.47 -23.31 -4.01
N MET A 72 16.24 -22.62 -5.13
CA MET A 72 15.45 -21.40 -5.18
C MET A 72 13.96 -21.66 -4.88
N VAL A 73 13.41 -20.92 -3.93
CA VAL A 73 11.96 -20.81 -3.71
C VAL A 73 11.46 -19.62 -4.51
N THR A 74 10.50 -19.84 -5.42
CA THR A 74 9.89 -18.77 -6.22
C THR A 74 8.40 -18.68 -5.96
N VAL A 75 7.92 -17.47 -5.68
CA VAL A 75 6.49 -17.12 -5.67
C VAL A 75 6.23 -16.20 -6.85
N ARG A 76 5.40 -16.66 -7.79
CA ARG A 76 5.06 -15.94 -9.02
C ARG A 76 3.65 -15.37 -8.95
N ASP A 77 3.37 -14.43 -9.86
CA ASP A 77 2.05 -13.86 -10.07
C ASP A 77 1.42 -13.25 -8.80
N ILE A 78 2.24 -12.67 -7.93
CA ILE A 78 1.76 -11.95 -6.75
C ILE A 78 1.04 -10.69 -7.24
N THR A 79 -0.26 -10.58 -6.96
CA THR A 79 -1.02 -9.36 -7.26
C THR A 79 -0.33 -8.16 -6.63
N LEU A 80 -0.14 -7.11 -7.41
CA LEU A 80 0.45 -5.85 -7.00
C LEU A 80 -0.49 -4.72 -7.43
N THR A 81 -0.96 -3.97 -6.45
CA THR A 81 -1.76 -2.76 -6.63
C THR A 81 -1.07 -1.64 -5.91
N SER A 82 -0.65 -0.62 -6.65
CA SER A 82 0.09 0.53 -6.11
C SER A 82 -0.43 1.83 -6.73
N THR A 83 0.24 2.94 -6.44
CA THR A 83 -0.17 4.28 -6.87
C THR A 83 1.05 5.05 -7.33
N CYS A 84 1.04 5.54 -8.57
CA CYS A 84 2.15 6.32 -9.12
C CYS A 84 2.26 7.66 -8.40
N GLU A 85 3.42 7.97 -7.82
CA GLU A 85 3.60 9.19 -7.04
C GLU A 85 3.48 10.48 -7.86
N HIS A 86 3.70 10.43 -9.17
CA HIS A 86 3.64 11.61 -10.04
C HIS A 86 2.21 12.08 -10.31
N HIS A 87 1.23 11.17 -10.31
CA HIS A 87 -0.14 11.47 -10.74
C HIS A 87 -1.22 10.93 -9.78
N PHE A 88 -0.84 10.13 -8.79
CA PHE A 88 -1.72 9.45 -7.85
C PHE A 88 -2.78 8.56 -8.52
N VAL A 89 -2.38 7.94 -9.63
CA VAL A 89 -3.19 6.98 -10.40
C VAL A 89 -2.72 5.56 -10.16
N THR A 90 -3.63 4.60 -10.36
CA THR A 90 -3.41 3.18 -10.11
C THR A 90 -2.26 2.61 -10.94
N ILE A 91 -1.40 1.85 -10.27
CA ILE A 91 -0.46 0.91 -10.87
C ILE A 91 -1.03 -0.48 -10.63
N ASP A 92 -1.36 -1.20 -11.71
CA ASP A 92 -1.79 -2.59 -11.67
C ASP A 92 -0.67 -3.47 -12.25
N GLY A 93 -0.29 -4.51 -11.52
CA GLY A 93 0.83 -5.34 -11.92
C GLY A 93 0.93 -6.66 -11.18
N LYS A 94 2.01 -7.39 -11.49
CA LYS A 94 2.36 -8.64 -10.82
C LYS A 94 3.83 -8.64 -10.43
N ALA A 95 4.11 -9.15 -9.24
CA ALA A 95 5.47 -9.39 -8.78
C ALA A 95 5.82 -10.88 -8.83
N THR A 96 7.09 -11.16 -9.09
CA THR A 96 7.70 -12.48 -8.87
C THR A 96 8.85 -12.30 -7.90
N VAL A 97 8.82 -13.03 -6.79
CA VAL A 97 9.86 -12.99 -5.77
C VAL A 97 10.52 -14.35 -5.71
N ALA A 98 11.85 -14.35 -5.71
CA ALA A 98 12.66 -15.55 -5.56
C ALA A 98 13.74 -15.34 -4.51
N TYR A 99 14.01 -16.38 -3.73
CA TYR A 99 15.12 -16.39 -2.78
C TYR A 99 15.64 -17.82 -2.59
N ILE A 100 16.90 -17.95 -2.19
CA ILE A 100 17.49 -19.23 -1.79
C ILE A 100 17.48 -19.25 -0.26
N PRO A 101 16.76 -20.19 0.39
CA PRO A 101 16.76 -20.31 1.84
C PRO A 101 18.16 -20.57 2.39
N LYS A 102 18.46 -19.97 3.55
CA LYS A 102 19.68 -20.26 4.31
C LYS A 102 19.31 -21.04 5.57
N ASP A 103 19.31 -20.37 6.72
CA ASP A 103 18.99 -20.99 8.01
C ASP A 103 17.47 -21.10 8.25
N SER A 104 16.68 -20.32 7.51
CA SER A 104 15.22 -20.31 7.63
C SER A 104 14.50 -20.14 6.30
N VAL A 105 13.23 -20.56 6.30
CA VAL A 105 12.26 -20.46 5.22
C VAL A 105 11.15 -19.54 5.68
N ILE A 106 10.85 -18.50 4.89
CA ILE A 106 9.74 -17.59 5.19
C ILE A 106 8.41 -18.26 4.82
N GLY A 107 7.36 -18.04 5.63
CA GLY A 107 6.02 -18.48 5.26
C GLY A 107 5.59 -17.84 3.92
N LEU A 108 5.14 -18.64 2.96
CA LEU A 108 4.82 -18.17 1.59
C LEU A 108 3.81 -17.00 1.57
N SER A 109 2.84 -17.00 2.48
CA SER A 109 1.86 -15.91 2.60
C SER A 109 2.48 -14.58 3.04
N LYS A 110 3.66 -14.59 3.67
CA LYS A 110 4.36 -13.37 4.11
C LYS A 110 5.01 -12.63 2.96
N ILE A 111 5.49 -13.35 1.94
CA ILE A 111 6.06 -12.75 0.72
C ILE A 111 5.01 -11.84 0.06
N ASN A 112 3.80 -12.36 -0.15
CA ASN A 112 2.68 -11.58 -0.69
C ASN A 112 2.38 -10.33 0.15
N ARG A 113 2.39 -10.45 1.49
CA ARG A 113 2.11 -9.33 2.39
C ARG A 113 3.21 -8.27 2.40
N ILE A 114 4.47 -8.67 2.26
CA ILE A 114 5.60 -7.72 2.18
C ILE A 114 5.52 -6.93 0.88
N VAL A 115 5.30 -7.62 -0.25
CA VAL A 115 5.09 -6.97 -1.55
C VAL A 115 3.95 -5.96 -1.46
N GLN A 116 2.82 -6.36 -0.88
CA GLN A 116 1.67 -5.48 -0.71
C GLN A 116 1.94 -4.30 0.24
N PHE A 117 2.62 -4.53 1.37
CA PHE A 117 2.99 -3.45 2.30
C PHE A 117 3.79 -2.34 1.59
N PHE A 118 4.76 -2.69 0.75
CA PHE A 118 5.50 -1.69 0.00
C PHE A 118 4.71 -1.11 -1.18
N ALA A 119 3.77 -1.86 -1.75
CA ALA A 119 2.91 -1.39 -2.83
C ALA A 119 1.89 -0.33 -2.37
N GLN A 120 1.46 -0.38 -1.10
CA GLN A 120 0.55 0.60 -0.49
C GLN A 120 1.29 1.91 -0.12
N ARG A 121 1.95 2.55 -1.09
CA ARG A 121 2.67 3.83 -0.99
C ARG A 121 2.54 4.59 -2.32
N PRO A 122 2.75 5.92 -2.35
CA PRO A 122 3.14 6.59 -3.58
C PRO A 122 4.48 6.01 -4.04
N GLN A 123 4.56 5.52 -5.27
CA GLN A 123 5.72 4.80 -5.78
C GLN A 123 6.14 5.29 -7.16
N VAL A 124 7.45 5.21 -7.41
CA VAL A 124 8.05 5.14 -8.76
C VAL A 124 8.25 3.67 -9.10
N GLN A 125 7.86 3.24 -10.30
CA GLN A 125 7.97 1.83 -10.70
C GLN A 125 9.43 1.32 -10.59
N GLU A 126 10.41 2.14 -10.98
CA GLU A 126 11.84 1.83 -10.85
C GLU A 126 12.30 1.69 -9.39
N ASN A 127 11.71 2.45 -8.46
CA ASN A 127 12.06 2.37 -7.03
C ASN A 127 11.40 1.17 -6.34
N PHE A 128 10.22 0.76 -6.79
CA PHE A 128 9.49 -0.38 -6.22
C PHE A 128 10.30 -1.69 -6.25
N ILE A 129 11.16 -1.87 -7.25
CA ILE A 129 12.00 -3.07 -7.41
C ILE A 129 13.10 -3.15 -6.35
N ASN A 130 13.52 -2.02 -5.78
CA ASN A 130 14.70 -1.90 -4.90
C ASN A 130 14.36 -1.79 -3.41
N VAL A 131 13.10 -2.03 -3.02
CA VAL A 131 12.62 -1.90 -1.63
C VAL A 131 12.76 -3.21 -0.86
#